data_AF-A0A1E1WY96-F1
#
_entry.id   AF-A0A1E1WY96-F1
#
_cell.length_a   1.000
_cell.length_b   1.000
_cell.length_c   1.000
_cell.angle_alpha   90.00
_cell.angle_beta   90.00
_cell.angle_gamma   90.00
#
_symmetry.space_group_name_H-M   'P 1'
#
loop_
_entity.id
_entity.type
_entity.pdbx_description
1 polymer ?
#
loop_
_entity_poly.entity_id
_entity_poly.type
_entity_poly.pdbx_seq_one_letter_code
_entity_poly.pdbx_strand_id
1 'polypeptide(L)'
;DIPDVRRPVEPYAPKTSLLCRFYATLHFALIVIGYVKLKHWSTVISSGTLLCGIAYIFFSLAVMGAFLDKRSHTFELEALRCALMFFIDARVFHLSALADTALSAAFLNIVRATFAASFMGCVGASVWEMAAVARKAKLV
;
A
#
# COMPACT_ATOMS: atom_id res chain seq x y z
N ASP A 1 9.86 3.66 -38.14
CA ASP A 1 8.50 3.75 -37.61
C ASP A 1 8.42 4.64 -36.40
N ILE A 2 7.98 5.87 -36.59
CA ILE A 2 7.52 6.75 -35.51
C ILE A 2 5.99 6.73 -35.57
N PRO A 3 5.30 6.38 -34.47
CA PRO A 3 3.85 6.32 -34.49
C PRO A 3 3.26 7.72 -34.70
N ASP A 4 2.33 7.81 -35.65
CA ASP A 4 1.61 9.04 -35.98
C ASP A 4 0.62 9.38 -34.86
N VAL A 5 0.99 10.34 -34.01
CA VAL A 5 0.19 10.78 -32.86
C VAL A 5 -0.93 11.70 -33.36
N ARG A 6 -2.10 11.11 -33.67
CA ARG A 6 -3.30 11.87 -34.01
C ARG A 6 -3.74 12.70 -32.80
N ARG A 7 -3.77 14.02 -32.96
CA ARG A 7 -4.39 14.94 -31.99
C ARG A 7 -5.92 14.91 -32.18
N PRO A 8 -6.73 15.01 -31.11
CA PRO A 8 -6.33 15.32 -29.74
C PRO A 8 -6.06 14.04 -28.93
N VAL A 9 -4.93 14.01 -28.22
CA VAL A 9 -4.70 13.00 -27.19
C VAL A 9 -5.68 13.30 -26.07
N GLU A 10 -6.65 12.42 -25.86
CA GLU A 10 -7.60 12.57 -24.77
C GLU A 10 -6.81 12.60 -23.45
N PRO A 11 -6.96 13.64 -22.60
CA PRO A 11 -6.23 13.73 -21.35
C PRO A 11 -6.49 12.46 -20.52
N TYR A 12 -5.44 11.92 -19.91
CA TYR A 12 -5.58 10.82 -18.96
C TYR A 12 -6.50 11.28 -17.81
N ALA A 13 -7.77 10.89 -17.89
CA ALA A 13 -8.81 11.17 -16.91
C ALA A 13 -9.17 9.84 -16.23
N PRO A 14 -8.35 9.37 -15.27
CA PRO A 14 -8.65 8.15 -14.56
C PRO A 14 -9.97 8.39 -13.81
N LYS A 15 -11.01 7.65 -14.21
CA LYS A 15 -12.31 7.62 -13.51
C LYS A 15 -12.14 6.87 -12.19
N THR A 16 -11.31 7.38 -11.28
CA THR A 16 -11.10 6.85 -9.95
C THR A 16 -12.20 7.35 -9.03
N SER A 17 -12.78 6.45 -8.25
CA SER A 17 -13.81 6.82 -7.28
C SER A 17 -13.21 7.74 -6.20
N LEU A 18 -14.03 8.60 -5.61
CA LEU A 18 -13.61 9.46 -4.49
C LEU A 18 -13.00 8.64 -3.34
N LEU A 19 -13.55 7.45 -3.07
CA LEU A 19 -13.02 6.52 -2.08
C LEU A 19 -11.61 6.02 -2.41
N CYS A 20 -11.34 5.69 -3.67
CA CYS A 20 -10.01 5.27 -4.13
C CYS A 20 -8.98 6.40 -3.98
N ARG A 21 -9.39 7.64 -4.27
CA ARG A 21 -8.52 8.82 -4.09
C ARG A 21 -8.24 9.08 -2.61
N PHE A 22 -9.28 9.07 -1.77
CA PHE A 22 -9.13 9.23 -0.32
C PHE A 22 -8.21 8.15 0.27
N TYR A 23 -8.41 6.89 -0.12
CA TYR A 23 -7.58 5.76 0.26
C TYR A 23 -6.10 5.97 -0.10
N ALA A 24 -5.83 6.30 -1.37
CA ALA A 24 -4.47 6.52 -1.85
C ALA A 24 -3.80 7.69 -1.12
N THR A 25 -4.52 8.79 -0.90
CA THR A 25 -4.01 9.95 -0.15
C THR A 25 -3.71 9.59 1.30
N LEU A 26 -4.59 8.86 1.98
CA LEU A 26 -4.38 8.42 3.36
C LEU A 26 -3.13 7.55 3.49
N HIS A 27 -3.01 6.50 2.66
CA HIS A 27 -1.85 5.60 2.70
C HIS A 27 -0.56 6.29 2.29
N PHE A 28 -0.61 7.19 1.31
CA PHE A 28 0.54 8.00 0.92
C PHE A 28 1.02 8.88 2.08
N ALA A 29 0.11 9.54 2.79
CA ALA A 29 0.46 10.33 3.97
C ALA A 29 1.12 9.47 5.06
N LEU A 30 0.64 8.26 5.29
CA LEU A 30 1.26 7.30 6.22
C LEU A 30 2.68 6.92 5.79
N ILE A 31 2.91 6.70 4.50
CA ILE A 31 4.26 6.41 3.95
C ILE A 31 5.20 7.60 4.18
N VAL A 32 4.74 8.83 3.95
CA VAL A 32 5.53 10.04 4.19
C VAL A 32 5.90 10.19 5.67
N ILE A 33 4.94 9.97 6.57
CA ILE A 33 5.21 10.00 8.02
C ILE A 33 6.23 8.90 8.38
N GLY A 34 6.07 7.69 7.84
CA GLY A 34 7.01 6.58 8.02
C GLY A 34 8.41 6.92 7.53
N TYR A 35 8.55 7.57 6.37
CA TYR A 35 9.82 8.05 5.84
C TYR A 35 10.49 9.06 6.78
N VAL A 36 9.75 10.06 7.28
CA VAL A 36 10.29 11.06 8.21
C VAL A 36 10.82 10.39 9.48
N LYS A 37 10.08 9.42 10.03
CA LYS A 37 10.51 8.63 11.20
C LYS A 37 11.72 7.77 10.91
N LEU A 38 11.75 7.10 9.76
CA LEU A 38 12.89 6.28 9.33
C LEU A 38 14.16 7.12 9.19
N LYS A 39 14.04 8.32 8.60
CA LYS A 39 15.15 9.27 8.48
C LYS A 39 15.64 9.73 9.85
N HIS A 40 14.72 10.03 10.76
CA HIS A 40 15.04 10.45 12.13
C HIS A 40 15.84 9.39 12.90
N TRP A 41 15.56 8.10 12.67
CA TRP A 41 16.27 7.00 13.34
C TRP A 41 17.40 6.39 12.52
N SER A 42 17.74 6.97 11.37
CA SER A 42 18.72 6.40 10.43
C SER A 42 20.12 6.22 11.04
N THR A 43 20.45 6.99 12.09
CA THR A 43 21.70 6.91 12.84
C THR A 43 21.70 5.86 13.96
N VAL A 44 20.53 5.37 14.37
CA VAL A 44 20.36 4.45 15.51
C VAL A 44 20.09 3.02 15.02
N ILE A 45 19.40 2.87 13.89
CA ILE A 45 19.05 1.55 13.34
C ILE A 45 20.18 0.95 12.51
N SER A 46 20.19 -0.38 12.40
CA SER A 46 21.15 -1.08 11.54
C SER A 46 20.97 -0.71 10.06
N SER A 47 22.06 -0.74 9.28
CA SER A 47 22.01 -0.49 7.84
C SER A 47 21.06 -1.43 7.09
N GLY A 48 20.93 -2.68 7.55
CA GLY A 48 19.99 -3.65 6.98
C GLY A 48 18.53 -3.27 7.23
N THR A 49 18.21 -2.84 8.45
CA THR A 49 16.89 -2.32 8.83
C THR A 49 16.54 -1.07 8.03
N LEU A 50 17.49 -0.14 7.89
CA LEU A 50 17.32 1.07 7.09
C LEU A 50 17.03 0.74 5.62
N LEU A 51 17.81 -0.16 5.02
CA LEU A 51 17.62 -0.59 3.64
C LEU A 51 16.26 -1.27 3.44
N CYS A 52 15.83 -2.12 4.38
CA CYS A 52 14.51 -2.75 4.37
C CYS A 52 13.39 -1.70 4.40
N GLY A 53 13.49 -0.69 5.27
CA GLY A 53 12.53 0.41 5.34
C GLY A 53 12.45 1.23 4.05
N ILE A 54 13.61 1.55 3.46
CA ILE A 54 13.68 2.27 2.17
C ILE A 54 13.04 1.44 1.06
N ALA A 55 13.40 0.15 0.96
CA ALA A 55 12.84 -0.76 -0.03
C ALA A 55 11.32 -0.88 0.10
N TYR A 56 10.81 -0.96 1.33
CA TYR A 56 9.38 -0.98 1.60
C TYR A 56 8.65 0.30 1.15
N ILE A 57 9.27 1.47 1.36
CA ILE A 57 8.72 2.76 0.89
C ILE A 57 8.62 2.77 -0.64
N PHE A 58 9.69 2.42 -1.35
CA PHE A 58 9.68 2.37 -2.81
C PHE A 58 8.66 1.37 -3.35
N PHE A 59 8.62 0.17 -2.76
CA PHE A 59 7.62 -0.83 -3.10
C PHE A 59 6.20 -0.29 -2.89
N SER A 60 5.94 0.35 -1.76
CA SER A 60 4.62 0.92 -1.45
C SER A 60 4.21 2.02 -2.43
N LEU A 61 5.14 2.87 -2.84
CA LEU A 61 4.90 3.90 -3.86
C LEU A 61 4.58 3.28 -5.23
N ALA A 62 5.31 2.23 -5.63
CA ALA A 62 5.06 1.51 -6.87
C ALA A 62 3.67 0.85 -6.88
N VAL A 63 3.28 0.21 -5.76
CA VAL A 63 1.95 -0.40 -5.62
C VAL A 63 0.85 0.66 -5.65
N MET A 64 1.02 1.81 -4.98
CA MET A 64 0.05 2.92 -5.04
C MET A 64 -0.09 3.51 -6.44
N GLY A 65 1.01 3.66 -7.18
CA GLY A 65 0.96 4.07 -8.59
C GLY A 65 0.16 3.08 -9.43
N ALA A 66 0.47 1.78 -9.32
CA ALA A 66 -0.25 0.72 -10.02
C ALA A 66 -1.74 0.68 -9.65
N PHE A 67 -2.08 0.93 -8.38
CA PHE A 67 -3.46 1.00 -7.88
C PHE A 67 -4.25 2.15 -8.50
N LEU A 68 -3.66 3.35 -8.57
CA LEU A 68 -4.28 4.51 -9.21
C LEU A 68 -4.45 4.33 -10.72
N ASP A 69 -3.49 3.64 -11.36
CA ASP A 69 -3.52 3.33 -12.79
C ASP A 69 -4.49 2.19 -13.15
N LYS A 70 -5.17 1.58 -12.16
CA LYS A 70 -6.08 0.44 -12.32
C LYS A 70 -5.46 -0.73 -13.11
N ARG A 71 -4.17 -1.00 -12.87
CA ARG A 71 -3.48 -2.10 -13.54
C ARG A 71 -4.03 -3.46 -13.08
N SER A 72 -3.87 -4.51 -13.88
CA SER A 72 -4.17 -5.88 -13.46
C SER A 72 -3.25 -6.29 -12.30
N HIS A 73 -3.74 -7.15 -11.38
CA HIS A 73 -3.05 -7.63 -10.16
C HIS A 73 -2.85 -6.59 -9.03
N THR A 74 -3.59 -5.49 -9.05
CA THR A 74 -3.52 -4.45 -8.01
C THR A 74 -3.93 -4.94 -6.63
N PHE A 75 -4.94 -5.80 -6.52
CA PHE A 75 -5.38 -6.36 -5.24
C PHE A 75 -4.34 -7.26 -4.58
N GLU A 76 -3.64 -8.08 -5.36
CA GLU A 76 -2.59 -8.98 -4.84
C GLU A 76 -1.36 -8.20 -4.36
N LEU A 77 -0.92 -7.21 -5.14
CA LEU A 77 0.20 -6.35 -4.77
C LEU A 77 -0.12 -5.51 -3.52
N GLU A 78 -1.37 -5.06 -3.38
CA GLU A 78 -1.81 -4.32 -2.21
C GLU A 78 -1.92 -5.21 -0.96
N ALA A 79 -2.40 -6.44 -1.11
CA ALA A 79 -2.38 -7.42 -0.03
C ALA A 79 -0.94 -7.73 0.42
N LEU A 80 -0.01 -7.92 -0.53
CA LEU A 80 1.41 -8.11 -0.23
C LEU A 80 2.01 -6.89 0.48
N ARG A 81 1.69 -5.67 0.04
CA ARG A 81 2.13 -4.42 0.68
C ARG A 81 1.66 -4.32 2.12
N CYS A 82 0.43 -4.72 2.39
CA CYS A 82 -0.10 -4.73 3.75
C CYS A 82 0.53 -5.84 4.60
N ALA A 83 0.72 -7.04 4.06
CA ALA A 83 1.39 -8.14 4.77
C ALA A 83 2.85 -7.79 5.13
N LEU A 84 3.58 -7.17 4.21
CA LEU A 84 4.95 -6.70 4.43
C LEU A 84 5.02 -5.62 5.52
N MET A 85 4.02 -4.75 5.64
CA MET A 85 3.93 -3.80 6.74
C MET A 85 3.96 -4.53 8.08
N PHE A 86 3.07 -5.50 8.29
CA PHE A 86 2.98 -6.25 9.54
C PHE A 86 4.25 -7.05 9.81
N PHE A 87 4.86 -7.64 8.78
CA PHE A 87 6.11 -8.36 8.92
C PHE A 87 7.25 -7.43 9.38
N ILE A 88 7.40 -6.27 8.75
CA ILE A 88 8.41 -5.27 9.08
C ILE A 88 8.18 -4.68 10.47
N ASP A 89 6.93 -4.38 10.82
CA ASP A 89 6.54 -3.89 12.14
C ASP A 89 6.88 -4.90 13.25
N ALA A 90 6.53 -6.18 13.05
CA ALA A 90 6.72 -7.22 14.05
C ALA A 90 8.17 -7.70 14.20
N ARG A 91 8.96 -7.69 13.11
CA ARG A 91 10.27 -8.38 13.07
C ARG A 91 11.47 -7.45 12.94
N VAL A 92 11.28 -6.24 12.40
CA VAL A 92 12.40 -5.37 12.01
C VAL A 92 12.48 -4.13 12.89
N PHE A 93 11.37 -3.42 13.05
CA PHE A 93 11.37 -2.16 13.80
C PHE A 93 10.92 -2.31 15.25
N HIS A 94 10.16 -3.36 15.59
CA HIS A 94 9.50 -3.49 16.88
C HIS A 94 8.85 -2.15 17.28
N LEU A 95 8.06 -1.51 16.41
CA LEU A 95 7.65 -0.11 16.60
C LEU A 95 6.92 0.13 17.93
N SER A 96 6.29 -0.91 18.50
CA SER A 96 5.70 -0.87 19.83
C SER A 96 6.70 -0.52 20.94
N ALA A 97 7.97 -0.92 20.80
CA ALA A 97 9.04 -0.65 21.76
C ALA A 97 9.58 0.79 21.65
N LEU A 98 9.34 1.48 20.52
CA LEU A 98 9.72 2.87 20.32
C LEU A 98 8.56 3.86 20.58
N ALA A 99 7.43 3.37 21.11
CA ALA A 99 6.32 4.21 21.52
C ALA A 99 6.56 4.77 22.92
N ASP A 100 7.28 5.88 23.01
CA ASP A 100 7.60 6.52 24.30
C ASP A 100 6.40 7.22 24.95
N THR A 101 5.33 7.48 24.18
CA THR A 101 4.13 8.19 24.66
C THR A 101 2.84 7.47 24.25
N ALA A 102 1.77 7.67 25.04
CA ALA A 102 0.44 7.16 24.71
C ALA A 102 -0.06 7.66 23.34
N LEU A 103 0.30 8.88 22.95
CA LEU A 103 -0.04 9.45 21.64
C LEU A 103 0.66 8.68 20.51
N SER A 104 1.94 8.36 20.66
CA SER A 104 2.67 7.55 19.67
C SER A 104 2.14 6.12 19.55
N ALA A 105 1.74 5.51 20.68
CA ALA A 105 1.13 4.19 20.67
C ALA A 105 -0.24 4.20 19.98
N ALA A 106 -1.09 5.19 20.27
CA ALA A 106 -2.38 5.37 19.62
C ALA A 106 -2.21 5.57 18.10
N PHE A 107 -1.26 6.41 17.69
CA PHE A 107 -0.94 6.61 16.27
C PHE A 107 -0.55 5.30 15.59
N LEU A 108 0.36 4.51 16.17
CA LEU A 108 0.77 3.22 15.60
C LEU A 108 -0.40 2.24 15.47
N ASN A 109 -1.29 2.21 16.45
CA ASN A 109 -2.50 1.38 16.38
C ASN A 109 -3.45 1.83 15.27
N ILE A 110 -3.58 3.13 15.02
CA ILE A 110 -4.34 3.66 13.88
C ILE A 110 -3.69 3.23 12.57
N VAL A 111 -2.36 3.31 12.45
CA VAL A 111 -1.64 2.84 11.26
C VAL A 111 -1.91 1.35 11.04
N ARG A 112 -1.72 0.51 12.07
CA ARG A 112 -2.00 -0.93 12.00
C ARG A 112 -3.45 -1.23 11.61
N ALA A 113 -4.41 -0.54 12.22
CA ALA A 113 -5.83 -0.70 11.88
C ALA A 113 -6.12 -0.32 10.42
N THR A 114 -5.52 0.77 9.93
CA THR A 114 -5.66 1.22 8.54
C THR A 114 -5.15 0.16 7.57
N PHE A 115 -3.97 -0.40 7.83
CA PHE A 115 -3.38 -1.47 7.01
C PHE A 115 -4.13 -2.81 7.14
N ALA A 116 -4.65 -3.14 8.33
CA ALA A 116 -5.48 -4.34 8.53
C ALA A 116 -6.80 -4.27 7.76
N ALA A 117 -7.50 -3.14 7.85
CA ALA A 117 -8.74 -2.92 7.12
C ALA A 117 -8.52 -3.02 5.59
N SER A 118 -7.39 -2.46 5.13
CA SER A 118 -6.97 -2.54 3.72
C SER A 118 -6.70 -3.98 3.28
N PHE A 119 -5.95 -4.74 4.07
CA PHE A 119 -5.66 -6.15 3.80
C PHE A 119 -6.93 -6.99 3.73
N MET A 120 -7.84 -6.83 4.70
CA MET A 120 -9.12 -7.55 4.73
C MET A 120 -9.99 -7.20 3.51
N GLY A 121 -10.01 -5.92 3.12
CA GLY A 121 -10.70 -5.48 1.90
C GLY A 121 -10.14 -6.13 0.64
N CYS A 122 -8.81 -6.17 0.49
CA CYS A 122 -8.16 -6.78 -0.67
C CYS A 122 -8.39 -8.29 -0.73
N VAL A 123 -8.22 -9.01 0.38
CA VAL A 123 -8.45 -10.47 0.44
C VAL A 123 -9.92 -10.78 0.14
N GLY A 124 -10.86 -10.02 0.72
CA GLY A 124 -12.28 -10.16 0.44
C GLY A 124 -12.62 -9.95 -1.04
N ALA A 125 -12.04 -8.92 -1.67
CA ALA A 125 -12.22 -8.65 -3.09
C ALA A 125 -11.66 -9.78 -3.97
N SER A 126 -10.45 -10.26 -3.69
CA SER A 126 -9.83 -11.36 -4.45
C SER A 126 -10.62 -12.67 -4.32
N VAL A 127 -11.09 -13.02 -3.11
CA VAL A 127 -11.94 -14.20 -2.91
C VAL A 127 -13.26 -14.08 -3.64
N TRP A 128 -13.86 -12.88 -3.65
CA TRP A 128 -15.11 -12.62 -4.36
C TRP A 128 -14.96 -12.80 -5.88
N GLU A 129 -13.87 -12.30 -6.47
CA GLU A 129 -13.59 -12.48 -7.89
C GLU A 129 -13.43 -13.96 -8.24
N MET A 130 -12.67 -14.72 -7.45
CA MET A 130 -12.50 -16.16 -7.65
C MET A 130 -13.83 -16.92 -7.53
N ALA A 131 -14.66 -16.58 -6.54
CA ALA A 131 -15.98 -17.17 -6.37
C ALA A 131 -16.94 -16.81 -7.52
N ALA A 132 -16.85 -15.59 -8.07
CA ALA A 132 -17.63 -15.18 -9.24
C ALA A 132 -17.21 -15.96 -10.50
N VAL A 133 -15.91 -16.17 -10.72
CA VAL A 133 -15.40 -17.00 -11.83
C VAL A 133 -15.86 -18.45 -11.68
N ALA A 134 -15.74 -19.03 -10.48
CA ALA A 134 -16.20 -20.40 -10.22
C ALA A 134 -17.72 -20.57 -10.44
N ARG A 135 -18.52 -19.57 -10.07
CA ARG A 135 -19.98 -19.56 -10.34
C ARG A 135 -20.28 -19.53 -11.84
N LYS A 136 -19.54 -18.74 -12.62
CA LYS A 136 -19.70 -18.69 -14.09
C LYS A 136 -19.28 -20.01 -14.75
N ALA A 137 -18.21 -20.64 -14.26
CA ALA A 137 -17.73 -21.92 -14.80
C ALA A 137 -18.66 -23.12 -14.53
N LYS A 138 -19.49 -23.07 -13.47
CA LYS A 138 -20.52 -24.09 -13.19
C LYS A 138 -21.81 -23.92 -14.00
N LEU A 139 -21.98 -22.80 -14.70
CA LEU A 139 -23.18 -22.48 -15.49
C LEU A 139 -22.97 -22.71 -17.00
N VAL A 140 -21.80 -23.22 -17.40
CA VAL A 140 -21.42 -23.61 -18.77
C VAL A 140 -21.24 -25.13 -18.80
#